data_AF-I1ITW2-F1
#
_entry.id   AF-I1ITW2-F1
#
_cell.length_a   1.000
_cell.length_b   1.000
_cell.length_c   1.000
_cell.angle_alpha   90.00
_cell.angle_beta   90.00
_cell.angle_gamma   90.00
#
_symmetry.space_group_name_H-M   'P 1'
#
loop_
_entity.id
_entity.type
_entity.pdbx_description
1 polymer ?
#
loop_
_entity_poly.entity_id
_entity_poly.type
_entity_poly.pdbx_seq_one_letter_code
_entity_poly.pdbx_strand_id
1 'polypeptide(L)'
;MWRSRARTLLLHHSSIPSLPPQPNPLRTLIRAPAPRLLSRFLSSSAEATRVPDASPSSSSVRAVSTSAPAGAPPAFTGNLKKALAGLRRINLEGLRWRVFDAKGQVLGRLASQIAVVLQGKDKPTYAPHVENGDMCIVLNAKDISVTGRKMTDKIYYWHTGYIGHLKERRLKDQMAKDPTEVIRKAVMRMLPRNRLRDDRDRKLRIFSEGEHPFHDRPLEPFVMPPRQVREMRPRARRALIRAQKKEQDREAKAQMKAEGEAKNAKAEVTA
;
A
#
# COMPACT_ATOMS: atom_id res chain seq x y z
N MET A 1 -7.30 17.53 -81.81
CA MET A 1 -6.92 18.17 -80.53
C MET A 1 -6.36 17.11 -79.58
N TRP A 2 -5.33 17.48 -78.84
CA TRP A 2 -4.21 16.62 -78.45
C TRP A 2 -4.45 15.54 -77.38
N ARG A 3 -3.68 14.47 -77.54
CA ARG A 3 -3.34 13.43 -76.57
C ARG A 3 -2.41 13.97 -75.47
N SER A 4 -2.38 13.22 -74.37
CA SER A 4 -1.23 13.01 -73.48
C SER A 4 -0.96 14.07 -72.41
N ARG A 5 -1.08 13.65 -71.14
CA ARG A 5 0.04 13.69 -70.18
C ARG A 5 -0.28 12.86 -68.95
N ALA A 6 0.36 11.69 -68.89
CA ALA A 6 0.57 10.94 -67.68
C ALA A 6 1.29 11.82 -66.64
N ARG A 7 0.83 11.80 -65.38
CA ARG A 7 1.57 12.37 -64.26
C ARG A 7 1.84 11.27 -63.25
N THR A 8 2.99 10.65 -63.44
CA THR A 8 3.67 9.72 -62.55
C THR A 8 3.90 10.43 -61.21
N LEU A 9 3.16 10.06 -60.16
CA LEU A 9 3.47 10.46 -58.79
C LEU A 9 4.46 9.43 -58.22
N LEU A 10 5.74 9.80 -58.23
CA LEU A 10 6.80 9.08 -57.54
C LEU A 10 6.54 9.08 -56.02
N LEU A 11 6.37 7.89 -55.47
CA LEU A 11 6.58 7.59 -54.06
C LEU A 11 8.02 7.96 -53.67
N HIS A 12 8.20 9.06 -52.94
CA HIS A 12 9.42 9.30 -52.18
C HIS A 12 9.31 8.55 -50.85
N HIS A 13 9.90 7.36 -50.80
CA HIS A 13 10.26 6.68 -49.55
C HIS A 13 11.42 7.45 -48.90
N SER A 14 11.10 8.34 -47.97
CA SER A 14 12.09 8.92 -47.07
C SER A 14 12.42 7.89 -45.98
N SER A 15 13.46 7.09 -46.22
CA SER A 15 14.10 6.27 -45.18
C SER A 15 14.60 7.18 -44.06
N ILE A 16 13.99 7.04 -42.88
CA ILE A 16 14.45 7.65 -41.64
C ILE A 16 15.70 6.87 -41.19
N PRO A 17 16.89 7.49 -41.07
CA PRO A 17 18.06 6.80 -40.56
C PRO A 17 17.90 6.56 -39.06
N SER A 18 17.90 5.28 -38.67
CA SER A 18 17.93 4.80 -37.30
C SER A 18 19.20 5.27 -36.57
N LEU A 19 19.02 6.05 -35.51
CA LEU A 19 20.09 6.43 -34.57
C LEU A 19 20.62 5.18 -33.82
N PRO A 20 21.95 5.02 -33.66
CA PRO A 20 22.50 3.95 -32.85
C PRO A 20 22.29 4.19 -31.35
N PRO A 21 22.10 3.14 -30.53
CA PRO A 21 21.90 3.27 -29.10
C PRO A 21 23.20 3.72 -28.41
N GLN A 22 23.10 4.75 -27.56
CA GLN A 22 24.20 5.24 -26.74
C GLN A 22 24.58 4.21 -25.65
N PRO A 23 25.88 4.01 -25.35
CA PRO A 23 26.33 3.14 -24.28
C PRO A 23 26.03 3.75 -22.90
N ASN A 24 25.44 2.94 -22.03
CA ASN A 24 25.02 3.28 -20.67
C ASN A 24 26.26 3.47 -19.75
N PRO A 25 26.48 4.64 -19.13
CA PRO A 25 27.71 4.94 -18.41
C PRO A 25 27.66 4.46 -16.95
N LEU A 26 27.38 3.17 -16.70
CA LEU A 26 27.44 2.60 -15.33
C LEU A 26 27.93 1.14 -15.30
N ARG A 27 28.76 0.72 -16.27
CA ARG A 27 29.34 -0.63 -16.21
C ARG A 27 30.73 -0.74 -16.83
N THR A 28 31.73 -0.24 -16.12
CA THR A 28 33.13 -0.71 -16.17
C THR A 28 33.73 -0.44 -14.79
N LEU A 29 33.88 -1.50 -13.97
CA LEU A 29 35.16 -2.14 -13.68
C LEU A 29 36.15 -1.21 -12.95
N ILE A 30 36.37 -1.45 -11.66
CA ILE A 30 37.72 -1.53 -11.08
C ILE A 30 37.68 -2.53 -9.90
N ARG A 31 38.39 -3.62 -10.15
CA ARG A 31 38.96 -4.60 -9.23
C ARG A 31 40.01 -3.90 -8.37
N ALA A 32 39.95 -4.04 -7.05
CA ALA A 32 41.07 -3.73 -6.16
C ALA A 32 41.19 -4.80 -5.05
N PRO A 33 42.43 -5.21 -4.69
CA PRO A 33 42.71 -6.47 -3.99
C PRO A 33 42.68 -6.35 -2.46
N ALA A 34 42.47 -7.49 -1.80
CA ALA A 34 42.58 -7.67 -0.36
C ALA A 34 44.03 -7.52 0.14
N PRO A 35 44.26 -7.01 1.36
CA PRO A 35 45.50 -7.25 2.08
C PRO A 35 45.39 -8.46 3.01
N ARG A 36 46.30 -9.41 2.82
CA ARG A 36 46.60 -10.54 3.69
C ARG A 36 47.83 -10.21 4.54
N LEU A 37 47.79 -10.71 5.79
CA LEU A 37 48.88 -11.08 6.69
C LEU A 37 49.68 -9.96 7.39
N LEU A 38 49.70 -10.03 8.72
CA LEU A 38 50.92 -10.40 9.45
C LEU A 38 50.60 -10.80 10.90
N SER A 39 50.97 -12.04 11.20
CA SER A 39 51.15 -12.61 12.52
C SER A 39 52.51 -12.19 13.10
N ARG A 40 52.54 -11.84 14.39
CA ARG A 40 53.63 -12.03 15.38
C ARG A 40 53.20 -11.31 16.67
N PHE A 41 52.71 -11.97 17.73
CA PHE A 41 53.32 -12.90 18.70
C PHE A 41 54.40 -12.29 19.61
N LEU A 42 54.18 -12.50 20.94
CA LEU A 42 55.00 -12.25 22.14
C LEU A 42 55.17 -10.78 22.61
N SER A 43 55.07 -10.42 23.89
CA SER A 43 54.81 -11.11 25.17
C SER A 43 54.61 -10.05 26.26
N SER A 44 53.83 -10.36 27.32
CA SER A 44 54.22 -10.18 28.74
C SER A 44 53.14 -9.58 29.66
N SER A 45 52.73 -10.42 30.61
CA SER A 45 52.32 -10.16 32.01
C SER A 45 51.00 -9.39 32.23
N ALA A 46 50.08 -9.70 33.14
CA ALA A 46 49.89 -10.69 34.21
C ALA A 46 48.38 -10.53 34.58
N GLU A 47 47.56 -11.58 34.64
CA GLU A 47 47.22 -12.37 35.84
C GLU A 47 45.90 -11.93 36.52
N ALA A 48 45.16 -12.93 37.04
CA ALA A 48 43.90 -12.88 37.79
C ALA A 48 42.62 -12.56 36.96
N THR A 49 41.51 -13.30 37.03
CA THR A 49 41.02 -14.24 38.05
C THR A 49 39.95 -15.17 37.46
N ARG A 50 39.83 -16.35 38.08
CA ARG A 50 39.11 -17.54 37.64
C ARG A 50 37.58 -17.41 37.67
N VAL A 51 36.97 -18.09 36.71
CA VAL A 51 35.56 -18.52 36.68
C VAL A 51 35.34 -19.60 37.76
N PRO A 52 34.18 -19.62 38.46
CA PRO A 52 33.69 -20.83 39.08
C PRO A 52 32.46 -21.38 38.35
N ASP A 53 32.59 -22.62 37.87
CA ASP A 53 31.49 -23.56 37.65
C ASP A 53 30.87 -23.94 39.00
N ALA A 54 29.53 -23.91 39.10
CA ALA A 54 28.81 -24.65 40.13
C ALA A 54 27.33 -24.86 39.77
N SER A 55 26.98 -26.11 39.52
CA SER A 55 25.69 -26.72 39.87
C SER A 55 25.94 -28.21 40.14
N PRO A 56 25.07 -29.00 40.80
CA PRO A 56 23.84 -28.66 41.54
C PRO A 56 23.76 -29.34 42.94
N SER A 57 22.88 -28.88 43.83
CA SER A 57 22.10 -29.79 44.72
C SER A 57 21.05 -29.06 45.57
N SER A 58 19.84 -29.65 45.52
CA SER A 58 18.75 -29.65 46.51
C SER A 58 18.40 -28.36 47.26
N SER A 59 17.24 -27.77 46.92
CA SER A 59 16.13 -27.65 47.87
C SER A 59 14.86 -27.11 47.20
N SER A 60 13.82 -27.93 47.32
CA SER A 60 12.39 -27.66 47.24
C SER A 60 11.96 -26.19 47.29
N VAL A 61 11.41 -25.66 46.19
CA VAL A 61 10.36 -24.62 46.24
C VAL A 61 9.34 -24.81 45.09
N ARG A 62 8.12 -25.18 45.48
CA ARG A 62 6.81 -24.99 44.84
C ARG A 62 6.72 -25.12 43.31
N ALA A 63 6.05 -26.21 42.89
CA ALA A 63 5.37 -26.31 41.62
C ALA A 63 4.38 -25.13 41.45
N VAL A 64 4.76 -24.14 40.64
CA VAL A 64 3.81 -23.23 40.02
C VAL A 64 3.19 -24.01 38.88
N SER A 65 1.91 -24.34 39.05
CA SER A 65 1.02 -24.80 38.02
C SER A 65 1.18 -23.93 36.78
N THR A 66 1.88 -24.44 35.77
CA THR A 66 1.80 -23.93 34.41
C THR A 66 0.39 -24.25 33.92
N SER A 67 -0.52 -23.30 34.15
CA SER A 67 -1.79 -23.27 33.45
C SER A 67 -1.47 -23.22 31.97
N ALA A 68 -1.71 -24.33 31.27
CA ALA A 68 -1.75 -24.37 29.82
C ALA A 68 -2.58 -23.17 29.32
N PRO A 69 -2.15 -22.44 28.27
CA PRO A 69 -3.08 -21.60 27.56
C PRO A 69 -4.03 -22.53 26.79
N ALA A 70 -5.05 -23.02 27.49
CA ALA A 70 -6.24 -23.62 26.90
C ALA A 70 -7.05 -22.49 26.26
N GLY A 71 -6.60 -22.05 25.10
CA GLY A 71 -7.36 -21.23 24.17
C GLY A 71 -7.36 -21.95 22.85
N ALA A 72 -8.19 -23.00 22.72
CA ALA A 72 -8.63 -23.41 21.40
C ALA A 72 -9.12 -22.15 20.67
N PRO A 73 -8.80 -21.95 19.38
CA PRO A 73 -9.39 -20.84 18.64
C PRO A 73 -10.90 -20.90 18.87
N PRO A 74 -11.55 -19.76 19.17
CA PRO A 74 -13.00 -19.76 19.37
C PRO A 74 -13.64 -20.49 18.20
N ALA A 75 -14.61 -21.36 18.49
CA ALA A 75 -15.25 -22.14 17.45
C ALA A 75 -16.14 -21.21 16.60
N PHE A 76 -15.95 -21.26 15.28
CA PHE A 76 -16.63 -20.38 14.33
C PHE A 76 -18.13 -20.46 14.47
N THR A 77 -18.69 -19.43 15.09
CA THR A 77 -20.13 -19.26 15.31
C THR A 77 -20.86 -18.87 14.02
N GLY A 78 -20.13 -18.67 12.92
CA GLY A 78 -20.67 -18.36 11.60
C GLY A 78 -21.13 -19.57 10.78
N ASN A 79 -21.92 -19.30 9.75
CA ASN A 79 -22.46 -20.35 8.89
C ASN A 79 -21.40 -20.86 7.88
N LEU A 80 -20.81 -22.02 8.15
CA LEU A 80 -19.82 -22.72 7.31
C LEU A 80 -20.29 -22.90 5.85
N LYS A 81 -21.59 -23.14 5.63
CA LYS A 81 -22.16 -23.29 4.28
C LYS A 81 -22.05 -22.00 3.47
N LYS A 82 -22.19 -20.83 4.10
CA LYS A 82 -22.03 -19.52 3.45
C LYS A 82 -20.56 -19.21 3.16
N ALA A 83 -19.65 -19.64 4.03
CA ALA A 83 -18.21 -19.51 3.81
C ALA A 83 -17.74 -20.33 2.60
N LEU A 84 -18.28 -21.54 2.43
CA LEU A 84 -17.95 -22.45 1.32
C LEU A 84 -18.80 -22.25 0.05
N ALA A 85 -19.86 -21.43 0.10
CA ALA A 85 -20.78 -21.24 -1.01
C ALA A 85 -20.08 -20.66 -2.26
N GLY A 86 -20.29 -21.30 -3.42
CA GLY A 86 -19.78 -20.84 -4.72
C GLY A 86 -18.38 -21.32 -5.10
N LEU A 87 -17.70 -22.09 -4.23
CA LEU A 87 -16.37 -22.64 -4.51
C LEU A 87 -16.39 -23.87 -5.43
N ARG A 88 -17.54 -24.53 -5.58
CA ARG A 88 -17.69 -25.76 -6.41
C ARG A 88 -17.30 -25.59 -7.87
N ARG A 89 -17.27 -24.35 -8.38
CA ARG A 89 -16.95 -24.05 -9.78
C ARG A 89 -15.46 -23.71 -10.00
N ILE A 90 -14.65 -23.66 -8.94
CA ILE A 90 -13.26 -23.17 -9.00
C ILE A 90 -12.32 -24.29 -8.60
N ASN A 91 -11.22 -24.46 -9.34
CA ASN A 91 -10.14 -25.35 -8.95
C ASN A 91 -9.41 -24.74 -7.75
N LEU A 92 -9.52 -25.35 -6.58
CA LEU A 92 -8.87 -24.89 -5.35
C LEU A 92 -7.49 -25.49 -5.13
N GLU A 93 -7.10 -26.45 -5.96
CA GLU A 93 -5.84 -27.20 -5.85
C GLU A 93 -4.67 -26.31 -6.26
N GLY A 94 -3.63 -26.26 -5.42
CA GLY A 94 -2.41 -25.47 -5.66
C GLY A 94 -2.52 -23.95 -5.45
N LEU A 95 -3.69 -23.43 -5.03
CA LEU A 95 -3.84 -22.01 -4.70
C LEU A 95 -3.36 -21.72 -3.27
N ARG A 96 -2.69 -20.58 -3.08
CA ARG A 96 -2.33 -20.10 -1.74
C ARG A 96 -3.52 -19.43 -1.09
N TRP A 97 -3.58 -19.55 0.23
CA TRP A 97 -4.62 -18.97 1.07
C TRP A 97 -4.00 -17.83 1.86
N ARG A 98 -4.50 -16.61 1.64
CA ARG A 98 -3.97 -15.42 2.29
C ARG A 98 -4.95 -14.80 3.25
N VAL A 99 -4.44 -14.44 4.42
CA VAL A 99 -5.22 -13.75 5.45
C VAL A 99 -4.85 -12.28 5.48
N PHE A 100 -5.86 -11.42 5.40
CA PHE A 100 -5.74 -9.98 5.51
C PHE A 100 -6.48 -9.52 6.75
N ASP A 101 -5.77 -8.88 7.68
CA ASP A 101 -6.42 -8.19 8.80
C ASP A 101 -6.83 -6.77 8.37
N ALA A 102 -8.12 -6.46 8.47
CA ALA A 102 -8.66 -5.14 8.13
C ALA A 102 -8.54 -4.13 9.27
N LYS A 103 -8.17 -4.56 10.48
CA LYS A 103 -8.14 -3.70 11.68
C LYS A 103 -7.24 -2.47 11.48
N GLY A 104 -7.84 -1.28 11.60
CA GLY A 104 -7.14 0.00 11.42
C GLY A 104 -6.70 0.30 9.98
N GLN A 105 -6.90 -0.60 9.03
CA GLN A 105 -6.48 -0.42 7.65
C GLN A 105 -7.45 0.47 6.86
N VAL A 106 -6.89 1.30 5.98
CA VAL A 106 -7.71 2.21 5.17
C VAL A 106 -8.40 1.42 4.05
N LEU A 107 -9.73 1.50 4.00
CA LEU A 107 -10.58 0.73 3.08
C LEU A 107 -10.07 0.64 1.63
N GLY A 108 -9.74 1.78 1.01
CA GLY A 108 -9.30 1.78 -0.39
C GLY A 108 -7.93 1.15 -0.61
N ARG A 109 -7.03 1.28 0.37
CA ARG A 109 -5.67 0.72 0.28
C ARG A 109 -5.70 -0.79 0.45
N LEU A 110 -6.45 -1.26 1.42
CA LEU A 110 -6.69 -2.69 1.64
C LEU A 110 -7.33 -3.31 0.39
N ALA A 111 -8.41 -2.71 -0.13
CA ALA A 111 -9.11 -3.21 -1.31
C ALA A 111 -8.20 -3.29 -2.55
N SER A 112 -7.30 -2.32 -2.74
CA SER A 112 -6.35 -2.33 -3.86
C SER A 112 -5.39 -3.52 -3.80
N GLN A 113 -4.86 -3.84 -2.62
CA GLN A 113 -3.94 -4.96 -2.46
C GLN A 113 -4.67 -6.29 -2.64
N ILE A 114 -5.87 -6.42 -2.07
CA ILE A 114 -6.73 -7.60 -2.28
C ILE A 114 -7.00 -7.79 -3.78
N ALA A 115 -7.34 -6.74 -4.52
CA ALA A 115 -7.61 -6.84 -5.95
C ALA A 115 -6.40 -7.30 -6.78
N VAL A 116 -5.17 -6.95 -6.37
CA VAL A 116 -3.93 -7.40 -7.02
C VAL A 116 -3.70 -8.89 -6.78
N VAL A 117 -3.88 -9.35 -5.54
CA VAL A 117 -3.71 -10.76 -5.15
C VAL A 117 -4.80 -11.65 -5.78
N LEU A 118 -6.05 -11.18 -5.81
CA LEU A 118 -7.15 -11.88 -6.50
C LEU A 118 -6.93 -11.98 -8.02
N GLN A 119 -6.18 -11.05 -8.62
CA GLN A 119 -5.77 -11.13 -10.03
C GLN A 119 -4.55 -12.04 -10.23
N GLY A 120 -3.80 -12.36 -9.17
CA GLY A 120 -2.55 -13.11 -9.25
C GLY A 120 -1.38 -12.30 -9.83
N LYS A 121 -1.50 -10.95 -9.86
CA LYS A 121 -0.46 -10.05 -10.41
C LYS A 121 0.81 -10.00 -9.56
N ASP A 122 0.74 -10.50 -8.34
CA ASP A 122 1.86 -10.65 -7.43
C ASP A 122 2.76 -11.84 -7.81
N LYS A 123 2.25 -12.80 -8.61
CA LYS A 123 3.02 -13.95 -9.08
C LYS A 123 3.67 -13.64 -10.44
N PRO A 124 4.90 -14.12 -10.69
CA PRO A 124 5.53 -13.99 -12.00
C PRO A 124 4.78 -14.78 -13.09
N THR A 125 4.03 -15.82 -12.72
CA THR A 125 3.20 -16.65 -13.61
C THR A 125 1.87 -15.97 -14.01
N TYR A 126 1.77 -14.64 -13.90
CA TYR A 126 0.55 -13.92 -14.21
C TYR A 126 0.26 -13.95 -15.73
N ALA A 127 -0.91 -14.48 -16.09
CA ALA A 127 -1.45 -14.42 -17.44
C ALA A 127 -2.84 -13.77 -17.40
N PRO A 128 -3.12 -12.72 -18.19
CA PRO A 128 -4.35 -11.92 -18.05
C PRO A 128 -5.63 -12.68 -18.43
N HIS A 129 -5.51 -13.73 -19.24
CA HIS A 129 -6.62 -14.57 -19.71
C HIS A 129 -6.88 -15.79 -18.80
N VAL A 130 -6.00 -16.06 -17.83
CA VAL A 130 -6.08 -17.23 -16.94
C VAL A 130 -6.33 -16.78 -15.49
N GLU A 131 -7.16 -17.53 -14.78
CA GLU A 131 -7.54 -17.27 -13.39
C GLU A 131 -6.57 -17.87 -12.34
N ASN A 132 -5.35 -17.34 -12.25
CA ASN A 132 -4.30 -17.84 -11.33
C ASN A 132 -4.22 -17.12 -9.97
N GLY A 133 -5.21 -16.29 -9.65
CA GLY A 133 -5.27 -15.53 -8.39
C GLY A 133 -5.45 -16.40 -7.16
N ASP A 134 -4.86 -15.95 -6.05
CA ASP A 134 -4.90 -16.61 -4.74
C ASP A 134 -6.24 -16.38 -4.01
N MET A 135 -6.54 -17.23 -3.03
CA MET A 135 -7.73 -17.07 -2.19
C MET A 135 -7.45 -16.06 -1.08
N CYS A 136 -8.35 -15.08 -0.92
CA CYS A 136 -8.17 -14.00 0.06
C CYS A 136 -9.26 -14.10 1.14
N ILE A 137 -8.83 -14.19 2.39
CA ILE A 137 -9.66 -14.13 3.58
C ILE A 137 -9.40 -12.80 4.27
N VAL A 138 -10.44 -12.00 4.46
CA VAL A 138 -10.38 -10.72 5.19
C VAL A 138 -11.05 -10.89 6.55
N LEU A 139 -10.35 -10.49 7.60
CA LEU A 139 -10.81 -10.52 8.99
C LEU A 139 -11.11 -9.10 9.51
N ASN A 140 -11.89 -9.01 10.58
CA ASN A 140 -12.17 -7.77 11.30
C ASN A 140 -12.76 -6.66 10.41
N ALA A 141 -13.71 -6.99 9.53
CA ALA A 141 -14.29 -6.00 8.61
C ALA A 141 -15.01 -4.84 9.32
N LYS A 142 -15.42 -5.03 10.59
CA LYS A 142 -16.03 -3.99 11.45
C LYS A 142 -15.05 -2.86 11.77
N ASP A 143 -13.78 -3.17 11.96
CA ASP A 143 -12.75 -2.24 12.46
C ASP A 143 -11.99 -1.52 11.33
N ILE A 144 -12.59 -1.47 10.15
CA ILE A 144 -11.96 -0.83 8.98
C ILE A 144 -11.95 0.68 9.11
N SER A 145 -10.82 1.31 8.77
CA SER A 145 -10.68 2.77 8.88
C SER A 145 -11.08 3.48 7.59
N VAL A 146 -11.82 4.58 7.76
CA VAL A 146 -12.22 5.48 6.67
C VAL A 146 -11.80 6.89 7.03
N THR A 147 -11.12 7.57 6.11
CA THR A 147 -10.55 8.90 6.38
C THR A 147 -11.55 10.03 6.21
N GLY A 148 -11.41 11.09 7.02
CA GLY A 148 -12.20 12.32 6.93
C GLY A 148 -13.67 12.12 7.34
N ARG A 149 -14.58 12.85 6.71
CA ARG A 149 -16.04 12.82 6.98
C ARG A 149 -16.80 11.80 6.12
N LYS A 150 -16.10 10.88 5.45
CA LYS A 150 -16.71 9.92 4.53
C LYS A 150 -17.68 8.95 5.20
N MET A 151 -17.60 8.75 6.52
CA MET A 151 -18.57 7.94 7.26
C MET A 151 -19.99 8.47 7.11
N THR A 152 -20.16 9.80 7.12
CA THR A 152 -21.46 10.46 6.95
C THR A 152 -21.73 10.82 5.50
N ASP A 153 -20.70 11.29 4.78
CA ASP A 153 -20.89 11.94 3.49
C ASP A 153 -20.91 10.96 2.32
N LYS A 154 -20.30 9.77 2.47
CA LYS A 154 -20.28 8.78 1.38
C LYS A 154 -21.61 8.03 1.33
N ILE A 155 -22.30 8.16 0.21
CA ILE A 155 -23.58 7.52 -0.05
C ILE A 155 -23.41 6.42 -1.11
N TYR A 156 -24.01 5.27 -0.87
CA TYR A 156 -24.19 4.19 -1.83
C TYR A 156 -25.52 4.35 -2.53
N TYR A 157 -25.49 4.48 -3.86
CA TYR A 157 -26.66 4.54 -4.70
C TYR A 157 -26.87 3.24 -5.46
N TRP A 158 -28.13 2.82 -5.59
CA TRP A 158 -28.56 1.79 -6.54
C TRP A 158 -29.99 2.02 -6.97
N HIS A 159 -30.35 1.53 -8.15
CA HIS A 159 -31.68 1.65 -8.72
C HIS A 159 -32.29 0.27 -8.90
N THR A 160 -33.61 0.15 -8.74
CA THR A 160 -34.32 -1.13 -8.88
C THR A 160 -34.79 -1.42 -10.31
N GLY A 161 -34.92 -0.38 -11.15
CA GLY A 161 -35.42 -0.46 -12.53
C GLY A 161 -36.69 0.36 -12.75
N TYR A 162 -37.51 0.56 -11.71
CA TYR A 162 -38.74 1.34 -11.76
C TYR A 162 -38.50 2.85 -11.62
N ILE A 163 -39.29 3.68 -12.33
CA ILE A 163 -39.18 5.14 -12.29
C ILE A 163 -39.31 5.65 -10.85
N GLY A 164 -38.43 6.56 -10.42
CA GLY A 164 -38.43 7.16 -9.08
C GLY A 164 -37.82 6.30 -7.97
N HIS A 165 -37.34 5.08 -8.24
CA HIS A 165 -36.85 4.14 -7.21
C HIS A 165 -35.33 4.17 -7.05
N LEU A 166 -34.75 5.38 -6.92
CA LEU A 166 -33.36 5.55 -6.52
C LEU A 166 -33.25 5.30 -5.02
N LYS A 167 -32.51 4.25 -4.65
CA LYS A 167 -32.23 3.91 -3.26
C LYS A 167 -30.86 4.42 -2.89
N GLU A 168 -30.79 5.05 -1.73
CA GLU A 168 -29.56 5.53 -1.14
C GLU A 168 -29.32 4.95 0.24
N ARG A 169 -28.06 4.80 0.61
CA ARG A 169 -27.65 4.43 1.96
C ARG A 169 -26.30 5.02 2.30
N ARG A 170 -26.18 5.66 3.47
CA ARG A 170 -24.90 6.22 3.92
C ARG A 170 -23.94 5.11 4.33
N LEU A 171 -22.64 5.40 4.29
CA LEU A 171 -21.60 4.45 4.68
C LEU A 171 -21.76 4.00 6.14
N LYS A 172 -22.08 4.93 7.05
CA LYS A 172 -22.36 4.62 8.46
C LYS A 172 -23.44 3.54 8.61
N ASP A 173 -24.57 3.71 7.93
CA ASP A 173 -25.70 2.77 8.00
C ASP A 173 -25.35 1.43 7.36
N GLN A 174 -24.57 1.46 6.27
CA GLN A 174 -24.10 0.24 5.61
C GLN A 174 -23.10 -0.54 6.50
N MET A 175 -22.23 0.15 7.25
CA MET A 175 -21.30 -0.49 8.19
C MET A 175 -22.03 -1.09 9.40
N ALA A 176 -23.09 -0.43 9.89
CA ALA A 176 -23.92 -0.97 10.97
C ALA A 176 -24.71 -2.22 10.52
N LYS A 177 -25.20 -2.22 9.27
CA LYS A 177 -25.96 -3.34 8.73
C LYS A 177 -25.08 -4.52 8.33
N ASP A 178 -24.18 -4.31 7.38
CA ASP A 178 -23.33 -5.34 6.79
C ASP A 178 -21.95 -4.74 6.41
N PRO A 179 -20.96 -4.76 7.31
CA PRO A 179 -19.62 -4.22 7.03
C PRO A 179 -18.89 -5.02 5.95
N THR A 180 -19.20 -6.31 5.80
CA THR A 180 -18.64 -7.17 4.75
C THR A 180 -18.94 -6.66 3.33
N GLU A 181 -20.15 -6.15 3.10
CA GLU A 181 -20.57 -5.62 1.80
C GLU A 181 -19.80 -4.37 1.38
N VAL A 182 -19.36 -3.58 2.37
CA VAL A 182 -18.57 -2.36 2.13
C VAL A 182 -17.24 -2.70 1.47
N ILE A 183 -16.56 -3.73 1.97
CA ILE A 183 -15.28 -4.22 1.43
C ILE A 183 -15.50 -4.95 0.11
N ARG A 184 -16.49 -5.84 0.04
CA ARG A 184 -16.82 -6.60 -1.20
C ARG A 184 -17.09 -5.65 -2.37
N LYS A 185 -17.94 -4.64 -2.18
CA LYS A 185 -18.24 -3.64 -3.23
C LYS A 185 -17.01 -2.82 -3.62
N ALA A 186 -16.11 -2.52 -2.68
CA ALA A 186 -14.88 -1.79 -2.98
C ALA A 186 -13.95 -2.63 -3.87
N VAL A 187 -13.72 -3.90 -3.51
CA VAL A 187 -12.86 -4.81 -4.27
C VAL A 187 -13.47 -5.13 -5.64
N MET A 188 -14.76 -5.44 -5.69
CA MET A 188 -15.47 -5.74 -6.95
C MET A 188 -15.35 -4.59 -7.96
N ARG A 189 -15.37 -3.33 -7.49
CA ARG A 189 -15.20 -2.15 -8.34
C ARG A 189 -13.74 -1.91 -8.77
N MET A 190 -12.76 -2.54 -8.13
CA MET A 190 -11.35 -2.49 -8.51
C MET A 190 -10.93 -3.63 -9.44
N LEU A 191 -11.72 -4.71 -9.53
CA LEU A 191 -11.49 -5.79 -10.49
C LEU A 191 -11.87 -5.35 -11.92
N PRO A 192 -11.16 -5.84 -12.95
CA PRO A 192 -11.49 -5.54 -14.34
C PRO A 192 -12.88 -6.08 -14.68
N ARG A 193 -13.63 -5.32 -15.49
CA ARG A 193 -14.99 -5.70 -15.91
C ARG A 193 -14.92 -6.71 -17.05
N ASN A 194 -14.81 -7.99 -16.72
CA ASN A 194 -14.84 -9.10 -17.66
C ASN A 194 -15.62 -10.29 -17.06
N ARG A 195 -15.76 -11.38 -17.82
CA ARG A 195 -16.44 -12.61 -17.36
C ARG A 195 -15.74 -13.26 -16.16
N LEU A 196 -14.41 -13.11 -16.08
CA LEU A 196 -13.61 -13.66 -14.99
C LEU A 196 -13.77 -12.91 -13.66
N ARG A 197 -14.33 -11.70 -13.68
CA ARG A 197 -14.52 -10.86 -12.49
C ARG A 197 -15.29 -11.58 -11.40
N ASP A 198 -16.36 -12.27 -11.79
CA ASP A 198 -17.25 -12.93 -10.85
C ASP A 198 -16.58 -14.19 -10.25
N ASP A 199 -15.71 -14.86 -11.03
CA ASP A 199 -14.90 -15.98 -10.54
C ASP A 199 -13.82 -15.51 -9.56
N ARG A 200 -13.21 -14.34 -9.78
CA ARG A 200 -12.31 -13.68 -8.81
C ARG A 200 -13.03 -13.28 -7.54
N ASP A 201 -14.23 -12.71 -7.62
CA ASP A 201 -15.01 -12.30 -6.44
C ASP A 201 -15.42 -13.50 -5.56
N ARG A 202 -15.66 -14.67 -6.18
CA ARG A 202 -15.93 -15.92 -5.45
C ARG A 202 -14.73 -16.40 -4.61
N LYS A 203 -13.50 -16.01 -4.96
CA LYS A 203 -12.28 -16.29 -4.19
C LYS A 203 -12.11 -15.35 -2.97
N LEU A 204 -12.93 -14.31 -2.85
CA LEU A 204 -12.89 -13.36 -1.73
C LEU A 204 -13.88 -13.76 -0.62
N ARG A 205 -13.34 -14.02 0.57
CA ARG A 205 -14.09 -14.29 1.80
C ARG A 205 -13.80 -13.20 2.82
N ILE A 206 -14.85 -12.72 3.47
CA ILE A 206 -14.77 -11.57 4.37
C ILE A 206 -15.61 -11.91 5.59
N PHE A 207 -14.99 -11.78 6.76
CA PHE A 207 -15.61 -12.00 8.05
C PHE A 207 -15.68 -10.68 8.82
N SER A 208 -16.79 -10.48 9.53
CA SER A 208 -16.98 -9.29 10.36
C SER A 208 -16.07 -9.32 11.58
N GLU A 209 -15.90 -10.51 12.17
CA GLU A 209 -15.03 -10.77 13.30
C GLU A 209 -13.63 -11.21 12.86
N GLY A 210 -12.76 -11.42 13.85
CA GLY A 210 -11.40 -11.93 13.67
C GLY A 210 -11.30 -13.43 13.40
N GLU A 211 -12.44 -14.10 13.24
CA GLU A 211 -12.50 -15.56 13.15
C GLU A 211 -12.85 -16.05 11.75
N HIS A 212 -12.24 -17.16 11.33
CA HIS A 212 -12.48 -17.79 10.05
C HIS A 212 -12.61 -19.31 10.20
N PRO A 213 -13.40 -19.98 9.35
CA PRO A 213 -13.58 -21.43 9.44
C PRO A 213 -12.49 -22.28 8.78
N PHE A 214 -11.50 -21.65 8.13
CA PHE A 214 -10.58 -22.34 7.23
C PHE A 214 -9.29 -22.84 7.91
N HIS A 215 -9.40 -23.45 9.08
CA HIS A 215 -8.23 -23.90 9.86
C HIS A 215 -7.48 -25.07 9.23
N ASP A 216 -8.14 -25.86 8.38
CA ASP A 216 -7.56 -27.08 7.77
C ASP A 216 -6.53 -26.80 6.67
N ARG A 217 -6.33 -25.54 6.30
CA ARG A 217 -5.48 -25.14 5.16
C ARG A 217 -4.31 -24.28 5.62
N PRO A 218 -3.15 -24.33 4.93
CA PRO A 218 -2.03 -23.46 5.26
C PRO A 218 -2.37 -22.01 4.93
N LEU A 219 -2.49 -21.15 5.95
CA LEU A 219 -2.78 -19.73 5.79
C LEU A 219 -1.49 -18.90 5.84
N GLU A 220 -1.24 -18.12 4.80
CA GLU A 220 -0.16 -17.14 4.76
C GLU A 220 -0.71 -15.76 5.18
N PRO A 221 -0.28 -15.18 6.31
CA PRO A 221 -0.69 -13.84 6.68
C PRO A 221 -0.08 -12.83 5.70
N PHE A 222 -0.93 -11.99 5.09
CA PHE A 222 -0.49 -10.93 4.20
C PHE A 222 -0.18 -9.67 4.99
N VAL A 223 1.10 -9.27 4.99
CA VAL A 223 1.53 -8.00 5.56
C VAL A 223 1.42 -6.91 4.50
N MET A 224 0.75 -5.81 4.84
CA MET A 224 0.67 -4.67 3.93
C MET A 224 2.05 -4.04 3.73
N PRO A 225 2.40 -3.65 2.50
CA PRO A 225 3.69 -3.02 2.22
C PRO A 225 3.83 -1.72 3.05
N PRO A 226 5.02 -1.46 3.62
CA PRO A 226 5.23 -0.34 4.53
C PRO A 226 4.95 0.99 3.82
N ARG A 227 4.19 1.86 4.50
CA ARG A 227 3.80 3.15 3.94
C ARG A 227 4.88 4.19 4.25
N GLN A 228 5.54 4.69 3.21
CA GLN A 228 6.25 5.97 3.31
C GLN A 228 5.21 7.10 3.37
N VAL A 229 4.78 7.47 4.57
CA VAL A 229 3.93 8.65 4.77
C VAL A 229 4.83 9.86 4.59
N ARG A 230 4.53 10.70 3.59
CA ARG A 230 5.14 12.03 3.53
C ARG A 230 4.76 12.75 4.82
N GLU A 231 5.76 13.03 5.66
CA GLU A 231 5.57 13.82 6.88
C GLU A 231 4.79 15.08 6.52
N MET A 232 3.70 15.33 7.25
CA MET A 232 2.96 16.57 7.06
C MET A 232 3.91 17.71 7.38
N ARG A 233 4.26 18.54 6.39
CA ARG A 233 4.92 19.82 6.66
C ARG A 233 4.06 20.54 7.69
N PRO A 234 4.57 20.87 8.89
CA PRO A 234 3.77 21.48 9.94
C PRO A 234 3.08 22.71 9.38
N ARG A 235 1.76 22.82 9.54
CA ARG A 235 1.04 24.04 9.13
C ARG A 235 1.65 25.28 9.79
N ALA A 236 2.13 25.13 11.02
CA ALA A 236 2.93 26.11 11.76
C ALA A 236 4.16 26.58 10.97
N ARG A 237 4.97 25.66 10.40
CA ARG A 237 6.17 26.03 9.61
C ARG A 237 5.80 26.82 8.34
N ARG A 238 4.69 26.49 7.67
CA ARG A 238 4.20 27.30 6.52
C ARG A 238 3.61 28.64 6.95
N ALA A 239 2.95 28.70 8.10
CA ALA A 239 2.42 29.95 8.66
C ALA A 239 3.56 30.89 9.09
N LEU A 240 4.58 30.37 9.76
CA LEU A 240 5.80 31.10 10.13
C LEU A 240 6.54 31.63 8.89
N ILE A 241 6.76 30.78 7.88
CA ILE A 241 7.40 31.22 6.62
C ILE A 241 6.57 32.32 5.93
N ARG A 242 5.23 32.23 5.98
CA ARG A 242 4.35 33.27 5.42
C ARG A 242 4.37 34.56 6.23
N ALA A 243 4.45 34.46 7.56
CA ALA A 243 4.58 35.62 8.44
C ALA A 243 5.92 36.33 8.22
N GLN A 244 7.02 35.57 8.23
CA GLN A 244 8.38 36.07 7.95
C GLN A 244 8.48 36.75 6.59
N LYS A 245 7.93 36.14 5.54
CA LYS A 245 7.93 36.75 4.20
C LYS A 245 7.09 38.04 4.16
N LYS A 246 5.96 38.08 4.86
CA LYS A 246 5.11 39.28 4.95
C LYS A 246 5.80 40.41 5.72
N GLU A 247 6.58 40.09 6.75
CA GLU A 247 7.41 41.04 7.49
C GLU A 247 8.55 41.59 6.61
N GLN A 248 9.28 40.71 5.93
CA GLN A 248 10.33 41.09 4.97
C GLN A 248 9.80 41.99 3.85
N ASP A 249 8.64 41.66 3.27
CA ASP A 249 8.01 42.48 2.25
C ASP A 249 7.56 43.85 2.80
N ARG A 250 7.26 43.95 4.11
CA ARG A 250 6.91 45.21 4.80
C ARG A 250 8.14 46.07 5.05
N GLU A 251 9.22 45.46 5.52
CA GLU A 251 10.51 46.11 5.78
C GLU A 251 11.12 46.62 4.46
N ALA A 252 11.10 45.81 3.40
CA ALA A 252 11.55 46.22 2.07
C ALA A 252 10.73 47.41 1.53
N LYS A 253 9.41 47.40 1.72
CA LYS A 253 8.55 48.54 1.36
C LYS A 253 8.83 49.79 2.19
N ALA A 254 9.09 49.64 3.50
CA ALA A 254 9.44 50.76 4.37
C ALA A 254 10.80 51.36 4.00
N GLN A 255 11.79 50.51 3.67
CA GLN A 255 13.10 50.94 3.17
C GLN A 255 12.99 51.68 1.83
N MET A 256 12.24 51.12 0.87
CA MET A 256 11.98 51.80 -0.42
C MET A 256 11.28 53.15 -0.25
N LYS A 257 10.35 53.27 0.73
CA LYS A 257 9.67 54.53 1.03
C LYS A 257 10.61 55.55 1.67
N ALA A 258 11.42 55.14 2.65
CA ALA A 258 12.40 56.00 3.31
C ALA A 258 13.50 56.47 2.34
N GLU A 259 13.97 55.60 1.44
CA GLU A 259 14.90 55.99 0.37
C GLU A 259 14.26 56.98 -0.62
N GLY A 260 12.97 56.84 -0.91
CA GLY A 260 12.21 57.79 -1.72
C GLY A 260 12.08 59.17 -1.06
N GLU A 261 11.74 59.21 0.23
CA GLU A 261 11.63 60.44 1.02
C GLU A 261 13.00 61.15 1.17
N ALA A 262 14.08 60.39 1.41
CA ALA A 262 15.43 60.94 1.49
C ALA A 262 15.94 61.50 0.15
N LYS A 263 15.51 60.93 -0.99
CA LYS A 263 15.82 61.45 -2.32
C LYS A 263 15.04 62.73 -2.62
N ASN A 264 13.77 62.82 -2.23
CA ASN A 264 12.98 64.04 -2.38
C ASN A 264 13.50 65.18 -1.50
N ALA A 265 13.83 64.91 -0.23
CA ALA A 265 14.40 65.92 0.67
C ALA A 265 15.76 66.45 0.17
N LYS A 266 16.60 65.59 -0.43
CA LYS A 266 17.84 66.04 -1.08
C LYS A 266 17.56 66.88 -2.32
N ALA A 267 16.54 66.55 -3.12
CA ALA A 267 16.17 67.35 -4.28
C ALA A 267 15.65 68.75 -3.90
N GLU A 268 14.89 68.88 -2.81
CA GLU A 268 14.40 70.18 -2.31
C GLU A 268 15.49 71.06 -1.69
N VAL A 269 16.54 70.48 -1.11
CA VAL A 269 17.68 71.24 -0.54
C VAL A 269 18.69 71.68 -1.63
N THR A 270 18.58 71.12 -2.84
CA THR A 270 19.50 71.44 -3.96
C THR A 270 18.87 72.38 -5.00
N ALA A 271 17.66 72.88 -4.76
CA ALA A 271 16.94 73.85 -5.59
C ALA A 271 16.89 75.23 -4.91
#